data_AF-A0A6I6J984-F1
#
_entry.id   AF-A0A6I6J984-F1
#
_cell.length_a   1.000
_cell.length_b   1.000
_cell.length_c   1.000
_cell.angle_alpha   90.00
_cell.angle_beta   90.00
_cell.angle_gamma   90.00
#
_symmetry.space_group_name_H-M   'P 1'
#
loop_
_entity.id
_entity.type
_entity.pdbx_description
1 polymer ?
#
loop_
_entity_poly.entity_id
_entity_poly.type
_entity_poly.pdbx_seq_one_letter_code
_entity_poly.pdbx_strand_id
1 'polypeptide(L)'
;MQINCYCVACEREMELTVFQNSEALRLLLDKRFVEEWQSLADQCGYVTVFLEPDFVISWFKVYLRHFDPILFVGRGDNDELVGLLFVCRQGGTGKLYHVGLNLAEYHGFLALDNFLEEFIINSLTELKRLIGTGCWDWGWLPPGLGTGWRHSDVLKAHDIFVSLESEESPIYSLLDDARYRKLRKNKSNKNQLNRFLKRAGFSFYRVTSPDEVNELVGALANQYEFRKIALYRKAPFRQDPLRSVFLKEAFKNSELSHLSVMKVEGRPVAIHYGFHDDSTFYLTLPTFDPAESRNSPGKIYLLKLMEHLIESGYEKLDLTPGKDAYKSKFSNGVQSVSQAKLYFSRRVYLAFIAKERLKAMIKRAGLDQPWLVGKDSIPRKLAGKMAAIVGVGLVLQKALPRWKSGAASARSYFVATQKVAMESALEACVHMVTFNRYDDLLGDDCRNIERESVHLKMALDHFDAGDTLVTVTSGESLIHSGWLIEDGVSRLSACKVGSECEKYFVYDLVSCAESISRILLEGVIYSIRKHVASGGGEGVIFSIPESEIEFKSALSGTHGVAPL
;
A
#
# COMPACT_ATOMS: atom_id res chain seq x y z
N MET A 1 19.75 7.97 30.94
CA MET A 1 20.52 6.91 31.64
C MET A 1 21.86 6.79 30.94
N GLN A 2 22.98 6.81 31.66
CA GLN A 2 24.34 6.79 31.11
C GLN A 2 25.04 5.49 31.48
N ILE A 3 25.77 4.90 30.54
CA ILE A 3 26.51 3.65 30.68
C ILE A 3 27.85 3.77 29.99
N ASN A 4 28.94 3.49 30.69
CA ASN A 4 30.25 3.43 30.09
C ASN A 4 30.52 2.03 29.53
N CYS A 5 30.96 1.97 28.30
CA CYS A 5 31.30 0.77 27.55
C CYS A 5 32.76 0.88 27.07
N TYR A 6 33.42 -0.25 26.89
CA TYR A 6 34.80 -0.30 26.40
C TYR A 6 34.86 -1.05 25.06
N CYS A 7 35.29 -0.31 24.04
CA CYS A 7 35.42 -0.83 22.69
C CYS A 7 36.68 -1.65 22.55
N VAL A 8 36.54 -2.97 22.59
CA VAL A 8 37.67 -3.88 22.39
C VAL A 8 38.29 -3.73 20.99
N ALA A 9 37.50 -3.35 19.98
CA ALA A 9 37.97 -3.26 18.60
C ALA A 9 38.93 -2.08 18.36
N CYS A 10 38.75 -0.97 19.07
CA CYS A 10 39.60 0.21 18.92
C CYS A 10 40.32 0.66 20.20
N GLU A 11 40.16 -0.08 21.30
CA GLU A 11 40.75 0.23 22.61
C GLU A 11 40.35 1.62 23.14
N ARG A 12 39.06 1.97 22.96
CA ARG A 12 38.50 3.28 23.32
C ARG A 12 37.25 3.12 24.18
N GLU A 13 36.94 4.09 25.04
CA GLU A 13 35.68 4.09 25.77
C GLU A 13 34.56 4.70 24.91
N MET A 14 33.35 4.19 25.14
CA MET A 14 32.13 4.72 24.57
C MET A 14 31.10 4.89 25.69
N GLU A 15 30.58 6.09 25.86
CA GLU A 15 29.43 6.34 26.72
C GLU A 15 28.13 6.17 25.94
N LEU A 16 27.29 5.22 26.35
CA LEU A 16 25.93 5.05 25.84
C LEU A 16 24.94 5.79 26.74
N THR A 17 24.24 6.77 26.17
CA THR A 17 23.13 7.46 26.82
C THR A 17 21.79 7.13 26.16
N VAL A 18 20.79 6.81 26.97
CA VAL A 18 19.40 6.61 26.51
C VAL A 18 18.52 7.78 26.91
N PHE A 19 17.91 8.41 25.91
CA PHE A 19 16.93 9.49 26.03
C PHE A 19 15.54 8.98 25.65
N GLN A 20 14.50 9.44 26.36
CA GLN A 20 13.12 9.03 26.11
C GLN A 20 12.19 10.24 26.02
N ASN A 21 11.10 10.11 25.25
CA ASN A 21 9.99 11.07 25.21
C ASN A 21 10.47 12.51 24.94
N SER A 22 10.16 13.44 25.84
CA SER A 22 10.51 14.86 25.72
C SER A 22 12.02 15.12 25.67
N GLU A 23 12.84 14.30 26.32
CA GLU A 23 14.29 14.48 26.29
C GLU A 23 14.84 14.09 24.91
N ALA A 24 14.38 12.95 24.37
CA ALA A 24 14.74 12.54 23.01
C ALA A 24 14.29 13.60 21.99
N LEU A 25 13.10 14.18 22.16
CA LEU A 25 12.60 15.22 21.28
C LEU A 25 13.40 16.52 21.32
N ARG A 26 13.82 16.95 22.52
CA ARG A 26 14.68 18.13 22.65
C ARG A 26 15.99 17.91 21.90
N LEU A 27 16.56 16.71 21.99
CA LEU A 27 17.79 16.39 21.29
C LEU A 27 17.62 16.33 19.77
N LEU A 28 16.53 15.72 19.28
CA LEU A 28 16.20 15.66 17.85
C LEU A 28 15.95 17.04 17.22
N LEU A 29 15.65 18.07 18.03
CA LEU A 29 15.43 19.43 17.58
C LEU A 29 16.61 20.37 17.91
N ASP A 30 17.64 19.86 18.57
CA ASP A 30 18.84 20.62 18.88
C ASP A 30 19.73 20.73 17.64
N LYS A 31 20.05 21.98 17.24
CA LYS A 31 20.77 22.24 15.99
C LYS A 31 22.18 21.62 15.99
N ARG A 32 22.88 21.72 17.12
CA ARG A 32 24.24 21.19 17.22
C ARG A 32 24.22 19.67 17.15
N PHE A 33 23.28 19.03 17.82
CA PHE A 33 23.11 17.58 17.73
C PHE A 33 22.78 17.12 16.30
N VAL A 34 21.94 17.86 15.58
CA VAL A 34 21.61 17.56 14.18
C VAL A 34 22.83 17.69 13.26
N GLU A 35 23.69 18.70 13.47
CA GLU A 35 24.95 18.85 12.74
C GLU A 35 25.92 17.68 13.02
N GLU A 36 26.03 17.26 14.29
CA GLU A 36 26.85 16.10 14.69
C GLU A 36 26.30 14.78 14.12
N TRP A 37 24.97 14.62 14.06
CA TRP A 37 24.32 13.48 13.42
C TRP A 37 24.60 13.45 11.92
N GLN A 38 24.45 14.57 11.20
CA GLN A 38 24.79 14.63 9.78
C GLN A 38 26.25 14.23 9.56
N SER A 39 27.16 14.76 10.38
CA SER A 39 28.58 14.39 10.30
C SER A 39 28.85 12.91 10.57
N LEU A 40 28.10 12.26 11.48
CA LEU A 40 28.17 10.81 11.68
C LEU A 40 27.64 10.06 10.46
N ALA A 41 26.51 10.49 9.90
CA ALA A 41 25.92 9.87 8.72
C ALA A 41 26.87 9.90 7.52
N ASP A 42 27.53 11.03 7.26
CA ASP A 42 28.50 11.22 6.18
C ASP A 42 29.73 10.28 6.29
N GLN A 43 30.05 9.83 7.52
CA GLN A 43 31.15 8.91 7.78
C GLN A 43 30.75 7.43 7.67
N CYS A 44 29.45 7.13 7.65
CA CYS A 44 28.94 5.76 7.56
C CYS A 44 28.66 5.39 6.09
N GLY A 45 29.45 4.47 5.52
CA GLY A 45 29.35 4.09 4.10
C GLY A 45 28.09 3.31 3.68
N TYR A 46 27.12 3.11 4.57
CA TYR A 46 25.90 2.33 4.33
C TYR A 46 24.62 3.16 4.53
N VAL A 47 24.73 4.44 4.87
CA VAL A 47 23.58 5.26 5.26
C VAL A 47 22.64 5.43 4.07
N THR A 48 21.36 5.48 4.41
CA THR A 48 20.30 5.81 3.46
C THR A 48 19.55 6.99 4.02
N VAL A 49 18.89 7.73 3.12
CA VAL A 49 18.00 8.86 3.42
C VAL A 49 17.04 8.63 4.61
N PHE A 50 16.66 7.39 4.90
CA PHE A 50 15.75 7.02 5.98
C PHE A 50 16.35 7.12 7.40
N LEU A 51 17.67 7.29 7.50
CA LEU A 51 18.40 7.52 8.76
C LEU A 51 18.92 8.97 8.88
N GLU A 52 18.63 9.82 7.90
CA GLU A 52 19.03 11.23 7.89
C GLU A 52 18.13 12.08 8.81
N PRO A 53 18.65 13.20 9.35
CA PRO A 53 17.88 14.11 10.21
C PRO A 53 16.54 14.52 9.61
N ASP A 54 16.55 14.93 8.34
CA ASP A 54 15.38 15.48 7.68
C ASP A 54 14.23 14.47 7.57
N PHE A 55 14.51 13.20 7.33
CA PHE A 55 13.48 12.16 7.27
C PHE A 55 12.91 11.86 8.66
N VAL A 56 13.79 11.61 9.61
CA VAL A 56 13.43 11.16 10.96
C VAL A 56 12.70 12.27 11.73
N ILE A 57 13.18 13.52 11.65
CA ILE A 57 12.55 14.68 12.29
C ILE A 57 11.17 14.94 11.66
N SER A 58 11.06 14.91 10.33
CA SER A 58 9.76 15.08 9.64
C SER A 58 8.76 13.99 10.04
N TRP A 59 9.24 12.76 10.23
CA TRP A 59 8.39 11.67 10.68
C TRP A 59 7.89 11.91 12.10
N PHE A 60 8.76 12.27 13.05
CA PHE A 60 8.34 12.55 14.42
C PHE A 60 7.36 13.73 14.48
N LYS A 61 7.61 14.83 13.77
CA LYS A 61 6.67 15.97 13.72
C LYS A 61 5.21 15.55 13.46
N VAL A 62 5.00 14.52 12.64
CA VAL A 62 3.67 13.99 12.31
C VAL A 62 3.20 12.92 13.30
N TYR A 63 4.07 11.99 13.70
CA TYR A 63 3.68 10.77 14.41
C TYR A 63 3.80 10.83 15.94
N LEU A 64 4.28 11.93 16.52
CA LEU A 64 4.57 12.05 17.95
C LEU A 64 3.40 11.80 18.90
N ARG A 65 2.15 11.99 18.46
CA ARG A 65 0.97 11.67 19.28
C ARG A 65 0.72 10.17 19.41
N HIS A 66 1.31 9.36 18.54
CA HIS A 66 1.09 7.92 18.46
C HIS A 66 2.31 7.10 18.90
N PHE A 67 3.49 7.71 18.89
CA PHE A 67 4.76 7.05 19.16
C PHE A 67 5.64 7.87 20.11
N ASP A 68 6.10 7.19 21.16
CA ASP A 68 7.12 7.67 22.07
C ASP A 68 8.52 7.43 21.45
N PRO A 69 9.36 8.46 21.28
CA PRO A 69 10.74 8.29 20.86
C PRO A 69 11.62 7.74 21.99
N ILE A 70 12.46 6.77 21.65
CA ILE A 70 13.57 6.27 22.46
C ILE A 70 14.83 6.37 21.59
N LEU A 71 15.78 7.17 22.06
CA LEU A 71 17.01 7.47 21.34
C LEU A 71 18.21 6.94 22.12
N PHE A 72 19.03 6.15 21.46
CA PHE A 72 20.30 5.66 22.00
C PHE A 72 21.43 6.44 21.34
N VAL A 73 22.26 7.08 22.14
CA VAL A 73 23.33 7.97 21.71
C VAL A 73 24.65 7.45 22.26
N GLY A 74 25.58 7.09 21.39
CA GLY A 74 26.94 6.71 21.74
C GLY A 74 27.87 7.91 21.59
N ARG A 75 28.63 8.25 22.63
CA ARG A 75 29.70 9.26 22.62
C ARG A 75 31.05 8.58 22.83
N GLY A 76 32.05 8.92 22.03
CA GLY A 76 33.44 8.46 22.24
C GLY A 76 34.16 9.25 23.33
N ASP A 77 35.41 8.89 23.61
CA ASP A 77 36.25 9.56 24.62
C ASP A 77 36.39 11.08 24.46
N ASN A 78 36.28 11.60 23.23
CA ASN A 78 36.41 13.03 22.94
C ASN A 78 35.04 13.73 22.87
N ASP A 79 33.99 13.10 23.41
CA ASP A 79 32.60 13.55 23.33
C ASP A 79 32.08 13.64 21.88
N GLU A 80 32.70 12.94 20.93
CA GLU A 80 32.22 12.86 19.55
C GLU A 80 31.06 11.86 19.43
N LEU A 81 30.07 12.16 18.57
CA LEU A 81 28.96 11.25 18.31
C LEU A 81 29.45 10.05 17.49
N VAL A 82 29.42 8.85 18.07
CA VAL A 82 29.94 7.62 17.43
C VAL A 82 28.84 6.61 17.09
N GLY A 83 27.63 6.78 17.61
CA GLY A 83 26.51 5.88 17.34
C GLY A 83 25.14 6.48 17.67
N LEU A 84 24.14 6.10 16.87
CA LEU A 84 22.77 6.59 16.99
C LEU A 84 21.74 5.52 16.58
N LEU A 85 20.76 5.24 17.44
CA LEU A 85 19.66 4.31 17.15
C LEU A 85 18.31 4.94 17.52
N PHE A 86 17.39 4.94 16.55
CA PHE A 86 16.03 5.45 16.70
C PHE A 86 15.05 4.30 16.92
N VAL A 87 14.38 4.30 18.08
CA VAL A 87 13.31 3.36 18.39
C VAL A 87 12.04 4.13 18.70
N CYS A 88 10.92 3.68 18.12
CA CYS A 88 9.60 4.23 18.37
C CYS A 88 8.77 3.21 19.14
N ARG A 89 8.19 3.61 20.26
CA ARG A 89 7.26 2.77 21.02
C ARG A 89 5.84 3.28 20.82
N GLN A 90 4.96 2.43 20.29
CA GLN A 90 3.57 2.80 20.06
C GLN A 90 2.83 2.95 21.40
N GLY A 91 2.13 4.09 21.56
CA GLY A 91 1.27 4.34 22.71
C GLY A 91 0.17 3.28 22.86
N GLY A 92 -0.13 2.89 24.11
CA GLY A 92 -1.16 1.91 24.44
C GLY A 92 -0.75 0.44 24.25
N THR A 93 -0.10 0.08 23.14
CA THR A 93 0.32 -1.32 22.89
C THR A 93 1.73 -1.64 23.38
N GLY A 94 2.59 -0.62 23.48
CA GLY A 94 4.01 -0.78 23.84
C GLY A 94 4.85 -1.46 22.76
N LYS A 95 4.30 -1.70 21.56
CA LYS A 95 5.02 -2.33 20.45
C LYS A 95 6.14 -1.43 19.94
N LEU A 96 7.25 -2.05 19.55
CA LEU A 96 8.41 -1.36 19.00
C LEU A 96 8.37 -1.32 17.48
N TYR A 97 8.81 -0.17 16.97
CA TYR A 97 8.94 0.13 15.56
C TYR A 97 10.22 0.93 15.32
N HIS A 98 10.75 0.85 14.12
CA HIS A 98 11.72 1.83 13.64
C HIS A 98 10.97 3.10 13.19
N VAL A 99 11.67 4.24 13.24
CA VAL A 99 11.18 5.49 12.64
C VAL A 99 10.87 5.29 11.15
N GLY A 100 9.81 5.92 10.65
CA GLY A 100 9.37 5.76 9.26
C GLY A 100 8.41 4.59 9.00
N LEU A 101 8.26 3.62 9.91
CA LEU A 101 7.38 2.45 9.71
C LEU A 101 7.60 1.81 8.34
N ASN A 102 6.56 1.66 7.53
CA ASN A 102 6.59 1.16 6.15
C ASN A 102 6.68 2.29 5.10
N LEU A 103 7.04 3.51 5.50
CA LEU A 103 7.45 4.60 4.61
C LEU A 103 8.98 4.66 4.48
N ALA A 104 9.70 4.23 5.51
CA ALA A 104 11.12 3.92 5.42
C ALA A 104 11.31 2.52 4.82
N GLU A 105 12.03 2.44 3.71
CA GLU A 105 12.38 1.15 3.11
C GLU A 105 13.49 0.46 3.92
N TYR A 106 14.49 1.24 4.32
CA TYR A 106 15.62 0.78 5.11
C TYR A 106 15.55 1.31 6.54
N HIS A 107 15.72 0.41 7.51
CA HIS A 107 15.67 0.65 8.94
C HIS A 107 17.01 0.23 9.55
N GLY A 108 17.54 0.97 10.51
CA GLY A 108 18.86 0.65 11.01
C GLY A 108 19.32 1.56 12.13
N PHE A 109 20.63 1.73 12.19
CA PHE A 109 21.30 2.59 13.15
C PHE A 109 22.57 3.14 12.49
N LEU A 110 23.07 4.24 13.02
CA LEU A 110 24.35 4.82 12.64
C LEU A 110 25.38 4.40 13.67
N ALA A 111 26.57 4.03 13.21
CA ALA A 111 27.73 3.88 14.05
C ALA A 111 28.99 3.90 13.20
N LEU A 112 30.06 4.51 13.71
CA LEU A 112 31.37 4.40 13.09
C LEU A 112 31.81 2.94 13.09
N ASP A 113 32.51 2.51 12.04
CA ASP A 113 32.89 1.09 11.83
C ASP A 113 33.58 0.46 13.04
N ASN A 114 34.42 1.24 13.72
CA ASN A 114 35.16 0.79 14.90
C ASN A 114 34.29 0.65 16.17
N PHE A 115 33.12 1.30 16.23
CA PHE A 115 32.16 1.22 17.34
C PHE A 115 30.89 0.43 17.00
N LEU A 116 30.68 0.05 15.73
CA LEU A 116 29.43 -0.52 15.21
C LEU A 116 28.88 -1.67 16.05
N GLU A 117 29.71 -2.68 16.28
CA GLU A 117 29.34 -3.90 17.01
C GLU A 117 29.00 -3.60 18.47
N GLU A 118 29.86 -2.84 19.15
CA GLU A 118 29.67 -2.50 20.55
C GLU A 118 28.44 -1.62 20.78
N PHE A 119 28.27 -0.59 19.95
CA PHE A 119 27.15 0.34 20.04
C PHE A 119 25.81 -0.40 19.97
N ILE A 120 25.62 -1.26 18.96
CA ILE A 120 24.34 -1.96 18.80
C ILE A 120 24.12 -3.03 19.87
N ILE A 121 25.17 -3.75 20.29
CA ILE A 121 25.05 -4.78 21.34
C ILE A 121 24.60 -4.13 22.66
N ASN A 122 25.22 -3.02 23.07
CA ASN A 122 24.86 -2.31 24.29
C ASN A 122 23.46 -1.67 24.15
N SER A 123 23.16 -1.04 23.01
CA SER A 123 21.84 -0.44 22.76
C SER A 123 20.71 -1.46 22.86
N LEU A 124 20.86 -2.65 22.27
CA LEU A 124 19.85 -3.73 22.35
C LEU A 124 19.71 -4.30 23.76
N THR A 125 20.83 -4.38 24.50
CA THR A 125 20.84 -4.84 25.90
C THR A 125 20.04 -3.88 26.78
N GLU A 126 20.24 -2.58 26.61
CA GLU A 126 19.48 -1.56 27.34
C GLU A 126 18.03 -1.46 26.89
N LEU A 127 17.77 -1.58 25.58
CA LEU A 127 16.41 -1.64 25.06
C LEU A 127 15.62 -2.78 25.72
N LYS A 128 16.22 -3.97 25.86
CA LYS A 128 15.59 -5.08 26.58
C LYS A 128 15.24 -4.71 28.02
N ARG A 129 16.11 -4.02 28.75
CA ARG A 129 15.83 -3.59 30.13
C ARG A 129 14.64 -2.63 30.20
N LEU A 130 14.50 -1.75 29.20
CA LEU A 130 13.41 -0.78 29.12
C LEU A 130 12.05 -1.40 28.77
N ILE A 131 12.03 -2.38 27.86
CA ILE A 131 10.77 -2.93 27.31
C ILE A 131 10.42 -4.32 27.83
N GLY A 132 11.34 -4.98 28.54
CA GLY A 132 11.17 -6.33 29.05
C GLY A 132 11.22 -7.39 27.95
N THR A 133 10.19 -8.22 27.88
CA THR A 133 10.14 -9.35 26.94
C THR A 133 9.28 -9.02 25.72
N GLY A 134 9.72 -9.46 24.54
CA GLY A 134 8.95 -9.29 23.32
C GLY A 134 9.76 -9.65 22.09
N CYS A 135 9.31 -9.16 20.95
CA CYS A 135 10.07 -9.21 19.71
C CYS A 135 9.97 -7.86 19.00
N TRP A 136 10.97 -7.54 18.18
CA TRP A 136 10.93 -6.40 17.29
C TRP A 136 11.31 -6.84 15.88
N ASP A 137 10.39 -6.60 14.95
CA ASP A 137 10.62 -6.84 13.53
C ASP A 137 11.27 -5.58 12.96
N TRP A 138 12.58 -5.65 12.76
CA TRP A 138 13.30 -4.64 12.01
C TRP A 138 12.90 -4.80 10.53
N GLY A 139 12.72 -3.70 9.80
CA GLY A 139 12.61 -3.75 8.34
C GLY A 139 13.92 -4.20 7.68
N TRP A 140 14.08 -3.90 6.40
CA TRP A 140 15.34 -4.14 5.72
C TRP A 140 16.43 -3.27 6.32
N LEU A 141 17.56 -3.86 6.67
CA LEU A 141 18.76 -3.11 7.05
C LEU A 141 19.34 -2.41 5.82
N PRO A 142 19.97 -1.22 5.98
CA PRO A 142 20.67 -0.55 4.92
C PRO A 142 21.66 -1.49 4.20
N PRO A 143 21.73 -1.47 2.86
CA PRO A 143 22.73 -2.23 2.12
C PRO A 143 24.14 -1.87 2.61
N GLY A 144 24.94 -2.88 2.97
CA GLY A 144 26.31 -2.68 3.47
C GLY A 144 26.43 -2.53 4.99
N LEU A 145 25.32 -2.40 5.74
CA LEU A 145 25.39 -2.40 7.20
C LEU A 145 25.89 -3.75 7.73
N GLY A 146 26.94 -3.73 8.54
CA GLY A 146 27.50 -4.91 9.19
C GLY A 146 26.50 -5.61 10.11
N THR A 147 26.42 -6.95 10.02
CA THR A 147 25.52 -7.77 10.84
C THR A 147 26.25 -8.80 11.72
N GLY A 148 27.53 -8.56 12.06
CA GLY A 148 28.32 -9.49 12.89
C GLY A 148 27.71 -9.68 14.28
N TRP A 149 27.16 -8.59 14.83
CA TRP A 149 26.58 -8.48 16.17
C TRP A 149 25.47 -9.49 16.46
N ARG A 150 24.81 -10.01 15.42
CA ARG A 150 23.76 -11.04 15.56
C ARG A 150 24.23 -12.30 16.26
N HIS A 151 25.54 -12.58 16.22
CA HIS A 151 26.15 -13.76 16.83
C HIS A 151 26.75 -13.50 18.22
N SER A 152 26.66 -12.26 18.72
CA SER A 152 27.24 -11.85 19.99
C SER A 152 26.82 -12.74 21.16
N ASP A 153 27.81 -13.21 21.92
CA ASP A 153 27.57 -13.96 23.15
C ASP A 153 27.03 -13.07 24.27
N VAL A 154 27.32 -11.76 24.24
CA VAL A 154 26.74 -10.77 25.17
C VAL A 154 25.23 -10.69 24.99
N LEU A 155 24.75 -10.64 23.74
CA LEU A 155 23.32 -10.64 23.46
C LEU A 155 22.66 -11.93 23.94
N LYS A 156 23.27 -13.10 23.67
CA LYS A 156 22.75 -14.39 24.14
C LYS A 156 22.72 -14.49 25.66
N ALA A 157 23.76 -14.01 26.35
CA ALA A 157 23.82 -13.98 27.81
C ALA A 157 22.70 -13.12 28.41
N HIS A 158 22.28 -12.08 27.68
CA HIS A 158 21.13 -11.25 28.02
C HIS A 158 19.81 -11.78 27.46
N ASP A 159 19.70 -13.03 27.00
CA ASP A 159 18.49 -13.62 26.40
C ASP A 159 17.92 -12.77 25.24
N ILE A 160 18.82 -12.23 24.41
CA ILE A 160 18.52 -11.54 23.16
C ILE A 160 18.96 -12.43 22.00
N PHE A 161 18.03 -12.75 21.10
CA PHE A 161 18.28 -13.59 19.93
C PHE A 161 17.92 -12.83 18.67
N VAL A 162 18.66 -13.09 17.59
CA VAL A 162 18.49 -12.40 16.31
C VAL A 162 18.29 -13.44 15.22
N SER A 163 17.21 -13.28 14.44
CA SER A 163 17.02 -13.96 13.17
C SER A 163 17.33 -12.98 12.05
N LEU A 164 18.09 -13.42 11.04
CA LEU A 164 18.40 -12.64 9.86
C LEU A 164 17.93 -13.39 8.62
N GLU A 165 17.16 -12.72 7.76
CA GLU A 165 16.75 -13.22 6.45
C GLU A 165 17.37 -12.31 5.40
N SER A 166 18.07 -12.88 4.42
CA SER A 166 18.74 -12.11 3.36
C SER A 166 18.11 -12.38 2.01
N GLU A 167 17.96 -11.34 1.20
CA GLU A 167 17.46 -11.42 -0.17
C GLU A 167 18.30 -10.51 -1.10
N GLU A 168 18.16 -10.73 -2.41
CA GLU A 168 18.75 -9.85 -3.42
C GLU A 168 17.73 -8.75 -3.80
N SER A 169 18.08 -7.49 -3.54
CA SER A 169 17.30 -6.33 -3.95
C SER A 169 17.71 -5.87 -5.35
N PRO A 170 16.75 -5.70 -6.29
CA PRO A 170 17.06 -5.21 -7.62
C PRO A 170 17.51 -3.75 -7.60
N ILE A 171 18.58 -3.42 -8.33
CA ILE A 171 19.05 -2.04 -8.53
C ILE A 171 19.27 -1.73 -10.01
N TYR A 172 19.29 -0.44 -10.34
CA TYR A 172 19.71 0.05 -11.63
C TYR A 172 20.88 1.03 -11.46
N SER A 173 22.09 0.62 -11.82
CA SER A 173 23.23 1.53 -11.98
C SER A 173 22.99 2.42 -13.20
N LEU A 174 22.99 3.73 -12.95
CA LEU A 174 22.77 4.80 -13.93
C LEU A 174 24.09 5.33 -14.52
N LEU A 175 25.24 4.91 -13.97
CA LEU A 175 26.59 5.25 -14.45
C LEU A 175 26.85 4.78 -15.89
N ASP A 176 26.17 3.70 -16.34
CA ASP A 176 26.18 3.23 -17.72
C ASP A 176 24.78 3.31 -18.35
N ASP A 177 24.58 4.29 -19.23
CA ASP A 177 23.31 4.52 -19.90
C ASP A 177 23.08 3.59 -21.12
N ALA A 178 24.02 2.71 -21.47
CA ALA A 178 23.91 1.82 -22.63
C ALA A 178 22.67 0.92 -22.54
N ARG A 179 22.40 0.37 -21.34
CA ARG A 179 21.20 -0.44 -21.12
C ARG A 179 19.93 0.41 -21.20
N TYR A 180 19.95 1.63 -20.68
CA TYR A 180 18.81 2.55 -20.77
C TYR A 180 18.48 2.85 -22.24
N ARG A 181 19.51 3.18 -23.04
CA ARG A 181 19.37 3.38 -24.50
C ARG A 181 18.78 2.14 -25.19
N LYS A 182 19.18 0.93 -24.80
CA LYS A 182 18.61 -0.33 -25.32
C LYS A 182 17.14 -0.50 -24.94
N LEU A 183 16.77 -0.23 -23.68
CA LEU A 183 15.39 -0.27 -23.21
C LEU A 183 14.50 0.73 -23.94
N ARG A 184 15.00 1.95 -24.18
CA ARG A 184 14.30 3.01 -24.92
C ARG A 184 14.13 2.67 -26.41
N LYS A 185 15.13 2.04 -27.04
CA LYS A 185 15.08 1.62 -28.45
C LYS A 185 14.24 0.36 -28.68
N ASN A 186 13.90 -0.40 -27.64
CA ASN A 186 13.03 -1.56 -27.77
C ASN A 186 11.69 -1.18 -28.42
N LYS A 187 11.30 -1.89 -29.49
CA LYS A 187 10.10 -1.58 -30.30
C LYS A 187 8.81 -1.49 -29.47
N SER A 188 8.63 -2.40 -28.50
CA SER A 188 7.43 -2.41 -27.64
C SER A 188 7.39 -1.18 -26.74
N ASN A 189 8.49 -0.89 -26.04
CA ASN A 189 8.59 0.27 -25.16
C ASN A 189 8.45 1.60 -25.93
N LYS A 190 9.09 1.69 -27.10
CA LYS A 190 8.97 2.85 -28.00
C LYS A 190 7.52 3.07 -28.43
N ASN A 191 6.82 2.01 -28.83
CA ASN A 191 5.43 2.10 -29.25
C ASN A 191 4.51 2.56 -28.11
N GLN A 192 4.69 2.01 -26.90
CA GLN A 192 3.90 2.40 -25.73
C GLN A 192 4.18 3.84 -25.29
N LEU A 193 5.45 4.26 -25.27
CA LEU A 193 5.80 5.66 -25.01
C LEU A 193 5.17 6.59 -26.06
N ASN A 194 5.25 6.22 -27.35
CA ASN A 194 4.65 7.00 -28.42
C ASN A 194 3.12 7.12 -28.33
N ARG A 195 2.41 6.16 -27.70
CA ARG A 195 0.96 6.30 -27.44
C ARG A 195 0.69 7.46 -26.49
N PHE A 196 1.45 7.56 -25.41
CA PHE A 196 1.32 8.68 -24.48
C PHE A 196 1.77 10.01 -25.11
N LEU A 197 2.91 10.04 -25.79
CA LEU A 197 3.44 11.27 -26.43
C LEU A 197 2.49 11.88 -27.48
N LYS A 198 1.63 11.08 -28.10
CA LYS A 198 0.64 11.54 -29.09
C LYS A 198 -0.64 12.10 -28.46
N ARG A 199 -0.87 11.89 -27.15
CA ARG A 199 -2.07 12.39 -26.46
C ARG A 199 -1.89 13.86 -26.12
N ALA A 200 -2.96 14.63 -26.30
CA ALA A 200 -2.95 16.05 -25.97
C ALA A 200 -2.68 16.26 -24.48
N GLY A 201 -1.89 17.30 -24.14
CA GLY A 201 -1.56 17.61 -22.76
C GLY A 201 -0.70 16.58 -22.03
N PHE A 202 -0.04 15.66 -22.76
CA PHE A 202 0.97 14.78 -22.15
C PHE A 202 2.11 15.61 -21.56
N SER A 203 2.46 15.34 -20.31
CA SER A 203 3.62 15.93 -19.64
C SER A 203 4.22 14.98 -18.62
N PHE A 204 5.52 15.13 -18.38
CA PHE A 204 6.26 14.47 -17.31
C PHE A 204 7.19 15.49 -16.67
N TYR A 205 7.12 15.66 -15.35
CA TYR A 205 7.97 16.61 -14.64
C TYR A 205 8.11 16.26 -13.15
N ARG A 206 9.20 16.74 -12.53
CA ARG A 206 9.39 16.77 -11.08
C ARG A 206 8.57 17.93 -10.51
N VAL A 207 7.78 17.66 -9.50
CA VAL A 207 7.04 18.68 -8.75
C VAL A 207 8.01 19.41 -7.83
N THR A 208 7.86 20.73 -7.75
CA THR A 208 8.70 21.60 -6.93
C THR A 208 7.90 22.46 -5.96
N SER A 209 6.57 22.52 -6.12
CA SER A 209 5.68 23.33 -5.28
C SER A 209 4.99 22.47 -4.20
N PRO A 210 5.05 22.85 -2.92
CA PRO A 210 4.28 22.22 -1.86
C PRO A 210 2.75 22.24 -2.09
N ASP A 211 2.24 23.27 -2.78
CA ASP A 211 0.81 23.37 -3.10
C ASP A 211 0.38 22.29 -4.08
N GLU A 212 1.20 22.03 -5.10
CA GLU A 212 0.92 20.96 -6.06
C GLU A 212 1.04 19.57 -5.40
N VAL A 213 1.94 19.40 -4.42
CA VAL A 213 1.98 18.17 -3.61
C VAL A 213 0.68 17.99 -2.83
N ASN A 214 0.12 19.07 -2.27
CA ASN A 214 -1.16 18.99 -1.57
C ASN A 214 -2.30 18.51 -2.47
N GLU A 215 -2.30 18.91 -3.74
CA GLU A 215 -3.26 18.49 -4.75
C GLU A 215 -3.03 17.03 -5.20
N LEU A 216 -1.77 16.62 -5.39
CA LEU A 216 -1.43 15.31 -5.96
C LEU A 216 -1.45 14.16 -4.94
N VAL A 217 -1.23 14.42 -3.65
CA VAL A 217 -1.18 13.35 -2.63
C VAL A 217 -2.50 12.59 -2.52
N GLY A 218 -3.64 13.24 -2.74
CA GLY A 218 -4.94 12.56 -2.79
C GLY A 218 -5.02 11.55 -3.94
N ALA A 219 -4.66 11.98 -5.16
CA ALA A 219 -4.60 11.09 -6.32
C ALA A 219 -3.60 9.95 -6.12
N LEU A 220 -2.41 10.25 -5.58
CA LEU A 220 -1.39 9.23 -5.25
C LEU A 220 -1.95 8.19 -4.27
N ALA A 221 -2.62 8.63 -3.20
CA ALA A 221 -3.22 7.75 -2.21
C ALA A 221 -4.26 6.83 -2.86
N ASN A 222 -5.15 7.37 -3.70
CA ASN A 222 -6.18 6.60 -4.40
C ASN A 222 -5.56 5.58 -5.37
N GLN A 223 -4.56 5.98 -6.18
CA GLN A 223 -3.86 5.07 -7.10
C GLN A 223 -3.15 3.94 -6.35
N TYR A 224 -2.45 4.28 -5.26
CA TYR A 224 -1.77 3.30 -4.43
C TYR A 224 -2.76 2.33 -3.79
N GLU A 225 -3.82 2.86 -3.20
CA GLU A 225 -4.78 2.10 -2.41
C GLU A 225 -5.61 1.16 -3.27
N PHE A 226 -6.10 1.61 -4.43
CA PHE A 226 -6.81 0.76 -5.39
C PHE A 226 -6.01 -0.52 -5.67
N ARG A 227 -4.74 -0.35 -6.05
CA ARG A 227 -3.86 -1.48 -6.37
C ARG A 227 -3.57 -2.36 -5.15
N LYS A 228 -3.36 -1.76 -3.97
CA LYS A 228 -3.06 -2.53 -2.74
C LYS A 228 -4.27 -3.31 -2.23
N ILE A 229 -5.48 -2.77 -2.35
CA ILE A 229 -6.71 -3.47 -2.00
C ILE A 229 -6.93 -4.62 -2.99
N ALA A 230 -6.91 -4.34 -4.31
CA ALA A 230 -7.14 -5.32 -5.36
C ALA A 230 -6.18 -6.53 -5.28
N LEU A 231 -4.89 -6.30 -5.01
CA LEU A 231 -3.87 -7.36 -5.08
C LEU A 231 -3.52 -7.97 -3.72
N TYR A 232 -3.65 -7.22 -2.63
CA TYR A 232 -3.11 -7.63 -1.32
C TYR A 232 -4.11 -7.49 -0.17
N ARG A 233 -5.34 -7.02 -0.43
CA ARG A 233 -6.38 -6.79 0.60
C ARG A 233 -5.87 -5.87 1.73
N LYS A 234 -5.15 -4.82 1.35
CA LYS A 234 -4.62 -3.81 2.27
C LYS A 234 -5.01 -2.42 1.79
N ALA A 235 -5.43 -1.56 2.72
CA ALA A 235 -5.74 -0.15 2.47
C ALA A 235 -4.81 0.74 3.31
N PRO A 236 -3.53 0.93 2.92
CA PRO A 236 -2.54 1.51 3.82
C PRO A 236 -2.79 2.98 4.18
N PHE A 237 -3.43 3.76 3.30
CA PHE A 237 -3.75 5.17 3.58
C PHE A 237 -5.00 5.30 4.45
N ARG A 238 -6.00 4.43 4.29
CA ARG A 238 -7.13 4.35 5.25
C ARG A 238 -6.71 3.85 6.63
N GLN A 239 -5.81 2.87 6.68
CA GLN A 239 -5.31 2.30 7.94
C GLN A 239 -4.42 3.29 8.72
N ASP A 240 -3.71 4.15 8.00
CA ASP A 240 -2.87 5.20 8.56
C ASP A 240 -3.05 6.52 7.79
N PRO A 241 -4.04 7.34 8.16
CA PRO A 241 -4.28 8.64 7.51
C PRO A 241 -3.12 9.63 7.64
N LEU A 242 -2.24 9.44 8.63
CA LEU A 242 -1.07 10.29 8.84
C LEU A 242 -0.03 10.13 7.72
N ARG A 243 -0.09 9.05 6.92
CA ARG A 243 0.79 8.89 5.75
C ARG A 243 0.73 10.08 4.81
N SER A 244 -0.47 10.54 4.48
CA SER A 244 -0.65 11.69 3.59
C SER A 244 -0.09 12.97 4.20
N VAL A 245 -0.24 13.14 5.53
CA VAL A 245 0.33 14.27 6.26
C VAL A 245 1.86 14.21 6.25
N PHE A 246 2.43 13.03 6.46
CA PHE A 246 3.87 12.80 6.42
C PHE A 246 4.47 13.06 5.05
N LEU A 247 3.86 12.57 3.96
CA LEU A 247 4.35 12.85 2.61
C LEU A 247 4.36 14.37 2.32
N LYS A 248 3.36 15.11 2.81
CA LYS A 248 3.32 16.56 2.66
C LYS A 248 4.38 17.27 3.51
N GLU A 249 4.59 16.82 4.75
CA GLU A 249 5.60 17.40 5.65
C GLU A 249 7.01 17.10 5.15
N ALA A 250 7.31 15.85 4.79
CA ALA A 250 8.61 15.44 4.29
C ALA A 250 8.99 16.15 2.98
N PHE A 251 8.01 16.51 2.15
CA PHE A 251 8.26 17.25 0.91
C PHE A 251 8.68 18.70 1.15
N LYS A 252 8.36 19.31 2.31
CA LYS A 252 8.82 20.67 2.63
C LYS A 252 10.36 20.76 2.68
N ASN A 253 11.02 19.63 2.88
CA ASN A 253 12.46 19.47 2.71
C ASN A 253 12.72 18.88 1.31
N SER A 254 12.88 19.75 0.32
CA SER A 254 13.04 19.38 -1.11
C SER A 254 14.29 18.55 -1.41
N GLU A 255 15.27 18.59 -0.51
CA GLU A 255 16.53 17.85 -0.60
C GLU A 255 16.39 16.37 -0.24
N LEU A 256 15.28 15.98 0.40
CA LEU A 256 15.02 14.61 0.86
C LEU A 256 14.05 13.85 -0.05
N SER A 257 13.08 14.58 -0.61
CA SER A 257 11.90 14.02 -1.25
C SER A 257 11.86 14.35 -2.73
N HIS A 258 11.42 13.38 -3.52
CA HIS A 258 11.20 13.57 -4.94
C HIS A 258 9.82 13.03 -5.34
N LEU A 259 8.95 13.95 -5.71
CA LEU A 259 7.69 13.65 -6.37
C LEU A 259 7.78 14.04 -7.84
N SER A 260 7.48 13.10 -8.73
CA SER A 260 7.26 13.42 -10.14
C SER A 260 5.93 12.85 -10.62
N VAL A 261 5.40 13.44 -11.68
CA VAL A 261 4.08 13.13 -12.20
C VAL A 261 4.13 13.04 -13.72
N MET A 262 3.42 12.06 -14.26
CA MET A 262 3.05 11.96 -15.66
C MET A 262 1.57 12.34 -15.77
N LYS A 263 1.26 13.40 -16.52
CA LYS A 263 -0.12 13.85 -16.77
C LYS A 263 -0.52 13.65 -18.22
N VAL A 264 -1.81 13.44 -18.46
CA VAL A 264 -2.44 13.50 -19.78
C VAL A 264 -3.75 14.26 -19.63
N GLU A 265 -4.03 15.23 -20.50
CA GLU A 265 -5.26 16.05 -20.44
C GLU A 265 -5.51 16.66 -19.03
N GLY A 266 -4.43 17.05 -18.35
CA GLY A 266 -4.47 17.61 -16.99
C GLY A 266 -4.64 16.59 -15.86
N ARG A 267 -4.90 15.30 -16.15
CA ARG A 267 -5.07 14.25 -15.14
C ARG A 267 -3.76 13.51 -14.85
N PRO A 268 -3.43 13.22 -13.59
CA PRO A 268 -2.25 12.45 -13.24
C PRO A 268 -2.45 10.95 -13.58
N VAL A 269 -1.78 10.47 -14.62
CA VAL A 269 -1.84 9.05 -15.03
C VAL A 269 -0.83 8.17 -14.30
N ALA A 270 0.26 8.78 -13.78
CA ALA A 270 1.18 8.12 -12.86
C ALA A 270 1.87 9.15 -11.97
N ILE A 271 1.99 8.83 -10.68
CA ILE A 271 2.65 9.66 -9.67
C ILE A 271 3.63 8.76 -8.92
N HIS A 272 4.89 9.15 -8.81
CA HIS A 272 5.79 8.47 -7.87
C HIS A 272 6.31 9.46 -6.84
N TYR A 273 6.12 9.10 -5.58
CA TYR A 273 6.81 9.72 -4.46
C TYR A 273 7.97 8.79 -4.06
N GLY A 274 9.19 9.29 -4.18
CA GLY A 274 10.40 8.63 -3.73
C GLY A 274 11.16 9.51 -2.75
N PHE A 275 12.16 8.91 -2.13
CA PHE A 275 13.19 9.60 -1.36
C PHE A 275 14.52 9.44 -2.08
N HIS A 276 15.47 10.33 -1.80
CA HIS A 276 16.79 10.25 -2.39
C HIS A 276 17.88 10.74 -1.44
N ASP A 277 19.09 10.26 -1.67
CA ASP A 277 20.33 10.88 -1.19
C ASP A 277 21.08 11.48 -2.40
N ASP A 278 22.33 11.89 -2.21
CA ASP A 278 23.15 12.56 -3.22
C ASP A 278 23.34 11.75 -4.51
N SER A 279 23.35 10.42 -4.42
CA SER A 279 23.70 9.52 -5.54
C SER A 279 22.59 8.53 -5.89
N THR A 280 21.66 8.30 -4.97
CA THR A 280 20.68 7.21 -5.05
C THR A 280 19.25 7.72 -4.94
N PHE A 281 18.43 7.29 -5.90
CA PHE A 281 16.98 7.42 -5.81
C PHE A 281 16.33 6.12 -5.31
N TYR A 282 15.44 6.20 -4.32
CA TYR A 282 14.71 5.05 -3.77
C TYR A 282 13.25 5.02 -4.28
N LEU A 283 12.86 3.93 -4.97
CA LEU A 283 11.54 3.77 -5.58
C LEU A 283 10.44 3.39 -4.55
N THR A 284 10.05 4.31 -3.67
CA THR A 284 9.18 4.04 -2.52
C THR A 284 7.70 3.85 -2.86
N LEU A 285 7.04 4.84 -3.50
CA LEU A 285 5.60 4.83 -3.77
C LEU A 285 5.31 5.01 -5.27
N PRO A 286 5.62 4.02 -6.12
CA PRO A 286 5.22 4.04 -7.51
C PRO A 286 3.70 3.81 -7.64
N THR A 287 2.99 4.74 -8.27
CA THR A 287 1.54 4.65 -8.47
C THR A 287 1.14 5.04 -9.90
N PHE A 288 0.02 4.47 -10.36
CA PHE A 288 -0.56 4.82 -11.64
C PHE A 288 -2.08 4.65 -11.61
N ASP A 289 -2.75 5.39 -12.48
CA ASP A 289 -4.18 5.28 -12.72
C ASP A 289 -4.51 3.88 -13.29
N PRO A 290 -5.26 3.03 -12.55
CA PRO A 290 -5.59 1.68 -13.00
C PRO A 290 -6.38 1.67 -14.31
N ALA A 291 -7.12 2.72 -14.66
CA ALA A 291 -7.82 2.81 -15.95
C ALA A 291 -6.87 2.91 -17.15
N GLU A 292 -5.60 3.25 -16.91
CA GLU A 292 -4.55 3.29 -17.92
C GLU A 292 -3.72 2.00 -17.98
N SER A 293 -4.05 0.95 -17.20
CA SER A 293 -3.20 -0.23 -17.03
C SER A 293 -2.77 -0.90 -18.34
N ARG A 294 -3.68 -1.01 -19.33
CA ARG A 294 -3.41 -1.52 -20.70
C ARG A 294 -2.30 -0.75 -21.43
N ASN A 295 -2.10 0.52 -21.10
CA ASN A 295 -1.06 1.37 -21.68
C ASN A 295 0.30 1.27 -20.96
N SER A 296 0.40 0.45 -19.90
CA SER A 296 1.62 0.26 -19.10
C SER A 296 2.21 1.56 -18.51
N PRO A 297 1.42 2.44 -17.88
CA PRO A 297 1.85 3.76 -17.39
C PRO A 297 3.05 3.65 -16.44
N GLY A 298 3.05 2.69 -15.51
CA GLY A 298 4.18 2.50 -14.59
C GLY A 298 5.52 2.18 -15.28
N LYS A 299 5.50 1.50 -16.43
CA LYS A 299 6.71 1.24 -17.23
C LYS A 299 7.19 2.49 -17.96
N ILE A 300 6.26 3.20 -18.58
CA ILE A 300 6.59 4.43 -19.32
C ILE A 300 7.09 5.50 -18.36
N TYR A 301 6.45 5.64 -17.20
CA TYR A 301 6.92 6.47 -16.12
C TYR A 301 8.33 6.10 -15.70
N LEU A 302 8.61 4.82 -15.43
CA LEU A 302 9.94 4.40 -14.99
C LEU A 302 11.04 4.72 -16.01
N LEU A 303 10.75 4.59 -17.31
CA LEU A 303 11.69 5.00 -18.37
C LEU A 303 11.92 6.53 -18.38
N LYS A 304 10.88 7.32 -18.10
CA LYS A 304 10.98 8.78 -17.99
C LYS A 304 11.71 9.23 -16.72
N LEU A 305 11.47 8.54 -15.61
CA LEU A 305 12.21 8.74 -14.36
C LEU A 305 13.70 8.43 -14.57
N MET A 306 14.04 7.30 -15.19
CA MET A 306 15.45 6.99 -15.50
C MET A 306 16.11 8.04 -16.39
N GLU A 307 15.39 8.57 -17.39
CA GLU A 307 15.88 9.70 -18.21
C GLU A 307 16.24 10.91 -17.33
N HIS A 308 15.30 11.33 -16.47
CA HIS A 308 15.50 12.45 -15.55
C HIS A 308 16.65 12.22 -14.57
N LEU A 309 16.75 11.02 -13.98
CA LEU A 309 17.80 10.70 -13.01
C LEU A 309 19.19 10.70 -13.66
N ILE A 310 19.33 10.15 -14.88
CA ILE A 310 20.58 10.21 -15.65
C ILE A 310 20.96 11.65 -15.96
N GLU A 311 20.01 12.46 -16.44
CA GLU A 311 20.23 13.88 -16.75
C GLU A 311 20.57 14.71 -15.51
N SER A 312 20.12 14.28 -14.33
CA SER A 312 20.37 14.93 -13.04
C SER A 312 21.61 14.40 -12.32
N GLY A 313 22.36 13.47 -12.92
CA GLY A 313 23.63 12.97 -12.38
C GLY A 313 23.53 11.91 -11.28
N TYR A 314 22.36 11.29 -11.08
CA TYR A 314 22.24 10.17 -10.14
C TYR A 314 23.03 8.95 -10.60
N GLU A 315 23.61 8.22 -9.66
CA GLU A 315 24.41 7.03 -9.94
C GLU A 315 23.60 5.74 -9.84
N LYS A 316 22.55 5.72 -9.00
CA LYS A 316 21.78 4.52 -8.68
C LYS A 316 20.29 4.81 -8.56
N LEU A 317 19.49 3.93 -9.14
CA LEU A 317 18.06 3.80 -8.84
C LEU A 317 17.85 2.49 -8.07
N ASP A 318 17.55 2.60 -6.80
CA ASP A 318 17.17 1.50 -5.94
C ASP A 318 15.70 1.15 -6.17
N LEU A 319 15.45 -0.04 -6.72
CA LEU A 319 14.09 -0.48 -7.01
C LEU A 319 13.40 -1.08 -5.79
N THR A 320 14.11 -1.13 -4.66
CA THR A 320 13.72 -1.67 -3.35
C THR A 320 13.42 -3.17 -3.32
N PRO A 321 13.60 -3.83 -2.17
CA PRO A 321 13.41 -5.27 -2.05
C PRO A 321 11.95 -5.69 -2.30
N GLY A 322 11.77 -6.98 -2.62
CA GLY A 322 10.45 -7.60 -2.73
C GLY A 322 10.29 -8.53 -3.92
N LYS A 323 9.27 -9.38 -3.85
CA LYS A 323 9.03 -10.49 -4.79
C LYS A 323 8.38 -10.07 -6.11
N ASP A 324 8.42 -8.78 -6.44
CA ASP A 324 7.81 -8.26 -7.65
C ASP A 324 8.73 -8.50 -8.86
N ALA A 325 8.42 -9.54 -9.63
CA ALA A 325 9.14 -9.90 -10.85
C ALA A 325 9.19 -8.77 -11.90
N TYR A 326 8.33 -7.75 -11.78
CA TYR A 326 8.40 -6.55 -12.61
C TYR A 326 9.71 -5.77 -12.37
N LYS A 327 10.12 -5.54 -11.12
CA LYS A 327 11.32 -4.75 -10.77
C LYS A 327 12.60 -5.38 -11.34
N SER A 328 12.73 -6.70 -11.21
CA SER A 328 13.88 -7.46 -11.72
C SER A 328 14.07 -7.39 -13.24
N LYS A 329 13.01 -7.08 -14.01
CA LYS A 329 13.12 -6.90 -15.48
C LYS A 329 13.80 -5.58 -15.85
N PHE A 330 13.69 -4.56 -14.98
CA PHE A 330 14.34 -3.27 -15.21
C PHE A 330 15.78 -3.27 -14.70
N SER A 331 16.05 -3.90 -13.55
CA SER A 331 17.35 -3.88 -12.87
C SER A 331 18.53 -4.38 -13.70
N ASN A 332 19.68 -3.71 -13.57
CA ASN A 332 20.97 -4.13 -14.16
C ASN A 332 22.02 -4.58 -13.15
N GLY A 333 21.66 -4.56 -11.88
CA GLY A 333 22.41 -5.19 -10.81
C GLY A 333 21.46 -5.64 -9.71
N VAL A 334 22.06 -6.23 -8.69
CA VAL A 334 21.41 -6.55 -7.43
C VAL A 334 22.32 -6.11 -6.29
N GLN A 335 21.73 -5.84 -5.13
CA GLN A 335 22.45 -5.63 -3.87
C GLN A 335 21.91 -6.57 -2.80
N SER A 336 22.76 -7.03 -1.89
CA SER A 336 22.32 -7.86 -0.77
C SER A 336 21.69 -7.00 0.30
N VAL A 337 20.49 -7.38 0.73
CA VAL A 337 19.78 -6.75 1.84
C VAL A 337 19.40 -7.82 2.85
N SER A 338 19.30 -7.43 4.11
CA SER A 338 18.91 -8.35 5.18
C SER A 338 17.84 -7.75 6.07
N GLN A 339 16.87 -8.55 6.48
CA GLN A 339 15.89 -8.18 7.48
C GLN A 339 16.25 -8.81 8.82
N ALA A 340 16.28 -8.01 9.88
CA ALA A 340 16.54 -8.49 11.23
C ALA A 340 15.25 -8.63 12.03
N LYS A 341 15.13 -9.73 12.78
CA LYS A 341 14.07 -9.91 13.77
C LYS A 341 14.69 -10.24 15.12
N LEU A 342 14.42 -9.37 16.08
CA LEU A 342 14.96 -9.40 17.43
C LEU A 342 13.97 -10.07 18.38
N TYR A 343 14.47 -10.92 19.26
CA TYR A 343 13.69 -11.59 20.30
C TYR A 343 14.33 -11.33 21.65
N PHE A 344 13.59 -10.66 22.53
CA PHE A 344 14.06 -10.29 23.87
C PHE A 344 13.74 -11.35 24.93
N SER A 345 13.44 -12.58 24.50
CA SER A 345 13.19 -13.72 25.37
C SER A 345 13.45 -15.04 24.65
N ARG A 346 14.16 -15.95 25.31
CA ARG A 346 14.37 -17.31 24.83
C ARG A 346 13.08 -18.06 24.55
N ARG A 347 12.04 -17.85 25.38
CA ARG A 347 10.73 -18.50 25.19
C ARG A 347 10.07 -18.06 23.88
N VAL A 348 10.09 -16.75 23.59
CA VAL A 348 9.51 -16.18 22.37
C VAL A 348 10.30 -16.67 21.14
N TYR A 349 11.63 -16.68 21.22
CA TYR A 349 12.49 -17.17 20.15
C TYR A 349 12.25 -18.65 19.83
N LEU A 350 12.20 -19.52 20.85
CA LEU A 350 11.92 -20.95 20.66
C LEU A 350 10.52 -21.20 20.08
N ALA A 351 9.51 -20.44 20.52
CA ALA A 351 8.17 -20.50 19.95
C ALA A 351 8.16 -20.10 18.46
N PHE A 352 8.93 -19.07 18.08
CA PHE A 352 9.11 -18.69 16.69
C PHE A 352 9.77 -19.82 15.87
N ILE A 353 10.89 -20.38 16.35
CA ILE A 353 11.56 -21.50 15.66
C ILE A 353 10.59 -22.68 15.48
N ALA A 354 9.84 -23.05 16.52
CA ALA A 354 8.88 -24.14 16.45
C ALA A 354 7.80 -23.87 15.40
N LYS A 355 7.30 -22.62 15.33
CA LYS A 355 6.32 -22.18 14.32
C LYS A 355 6.88 -22.26 12.90
N GLU A 356 8.09 -21.78 12.66
CA GLU A 356 8.71 -21.83 11.33
C GLU A 356 9.03 -23.26 10.89
N ARG A 357 9.48 -24.12 11.81
CA ARG A 357 9.64 -25.56 11.55
C ARG A 357 8.31 -26.22 11.20
N LEU A 358 7.23 -25.89 11.91
CA LEU A 358 5.90 -26.38 11.62
C LEU A 358 5.42 -25.94 10.24
N LYS A 359 5.59 -24.66 9.88
CA LYS A 359 5.27 -24.16 8.53
C LYS A 359 6.05 -24.91 7.45
N ALA A 360 7.35 -25.11 7.64
CA ALA A 360 8.19 -25.84 6.69
C ALA A 360 7.73 -27.30 6.53
N MET A 361 7.32 -27.96 7.62
CA MET A 361 6.76 -29.32 7.58
C MET A 361 5.41 -29.36 6.85
N ILE A 362 4.50 -28.42 7.12
CA ILE A 362 3.21 -28.29 6.42
C ILE A 362 3.43 -28.09 4.92
N LYS A 363 4.36 -27.21 4.55
CA LYS A 363 4.73 -26.94 3.15
C LYS A 363 5.31 -28.19 2.47
N ARG A 364 6.20 -28.91 3.14
CA ARG A 364 6.76 -30.19 2.63
C ARG A 364 5.70 -31.29 2.51
N ALA A 365 4.70 -31.30 3.37
CA ALA A 365 3.58 -32.23 3.32
C ALA A 365 2.54 -31.89 2.24
N GLY A 366 2.74 -30.82 1.46
CA GLY A 366 1.78 -30.38 0.43
C GLY A 366 0.45 -29.87 0.99
N LEU A 367 0.42 -29.52 2.28
CA LEU A 367 -0.77 -29.05 3.00
C LEU A 367 -0.89 -27.51 2.99
N ASP A 368 0.06 -26.82 2.36
CA ASP A 368 0.03 -25.37 2.13
C ASP A 368 -0.90 -25.08 0.93
N GLN A 369 -2.21 -25.15 1.19
CA GLN A 369 -3.25 -24.80 0.22
C GLN A 369 -3.79 -23.39 0.54
N PRO A 370 -3.75 -22.44 -0.42
CA PRO A 370 -4.06 -21.01 -0.17
C PRO A 370 -5.46 -20.72 0.40
N TRP A 371 -6.44 -21.61 0.21
CA TRP A 371 -7.82 -21.43 0.67
C TRP A 371 -8.07 -21.82 2.13
N LEU A 372 -7.08 -22.37 2.85
CA LEU A 372 -7.23 -22.83 4.24
C LEU A 372 -6.81 -21.79 5.30
N VAL A 373 -6.40 -20.59 4.89
CA VAL A 373 -6.01 -19.48 5.78
C VAL A 373 -7.11 -18.41 5.87
N GLY A 374 -8.37 -18.80 5.71
CA GLY A 374 -9.50 -18.05 6.29
C GLY A 374 -9.60 -18.44 7.76
N LYS A 375 -9.45 -17.47 8.68
CA LYS A 375 -9.86 -17.68 10.07
C LYS A 375 -11.32 -18.13 10.05
N ASP A 376 -11.61 -19.26 10.69
CA ASP A 376 -12.95 -19.79 11.03
C ASP A 376 -13.41 -21.12 10.42
N SER A 377 -12.53 -21.92 9.80
CA SER A 377 -12.81 -23.37 9.76
C SER A 377 -11.57 -24.24 9.64
N ILE A 378 -11.21 -24.91 10.74
CA ILE A 378 -10.40 -26.13 10.67
C ILE A 378 -11.37 -27.26 10.28
N PRO A 379 -11.25 -27.91 9.11
CA PRO A 379 -12.09 -29.05 8.79
C PRO A 379 -11.82 -30.18 9.79
N ARG A 380 -12.87 -30.85 10.31
CA ARG A 380 -12.79 -31.97 11.28
C ARG A 380 -11.75 -33.07 10.92
N LYS A 381 -11.40 -33.21 9.64
CA LYS A 381 -10.37 -34.15 9.15
C LYS A 381 -8.93 -33.75 9.51
N LEU A 382 -8.64 -32.47 9.76
CA LEU A 382 -7.30 -31.99 10.14
C LEU A 382 -7.02 -32.15 11.64
N ALA A 383 -8.05 -31.98 12.48
CA ALA A 383 -7.93 -32.15 13.93
C ALA A 383 -7.52 -33.59 14.31
N GLY A 384 -8.05 -34.59 13.60
CA GLY A 384 -7.69 -36.01 13.79
C GLY A 384 -6.25 -36.36 13.40
N LYS A 385 -5.64 -35.60 12.46
CA LYS A 385 -4.23 -35.79 12.07
C LYS A 385 -3.26 -34.98 12.93
N MET A 386 -3.66 -33.81 13.41
CA MET A 386 -2.88 -32.98 14.34
C MET A 386 -2.75 -33.62 15.73
N ALA A 387 -3.80 -34.29 16.21
CA ALA A 387 -3.79 -35.03 17.48
C ALA A 387 -2.82 -36.23 17.49
N ALA A 388 -2.48 -36.78 16.32
CA ALA A 388 -1.52 -37.87 16.19
C ALA A 388 -0.05 -37.40 16.17
N ILE A 389 0.20 -36.11 15.91
CA ILE A 389 1.55 -35.53 15.74
C ILE A 389 2.01 -34.79 17.01
N VAL A 390 1.07 -34.30 17.83
CA VAL A 390 1.37 -33.59 19.08
C VAL A 390 0.72 -34.34 20.23
N GLY A 391 1.51 -35.17 20.91
CA GLY A 391 1.10 -35.90 22.11
C GLY A 391 0.90 -34.97 23.32
N VAL A 392 -0.15 -34.15 23.29
CA VAL A 392 -0.66 -33.40 24.44
C VAL A 392 -2.18 -33.47 24.40
N GLY A 393 -2.75 -34.34 25.22
CA GLY A 393 -4.19 -34.33 25.50
C GLY A 393 -4.54 -33.19 26.44
N LEU A 394 -5.54 -32.37 26.10
CA LEU A 394 -6.77 -32.17 26.88
C LEU A 394 -7.65 -31.04 26.29
N VAL A 395 -8.97 -31.26 26.40
CA VAL A 395 -10.08 -30.29 26.41
C VAL A 395 -10.30 -29.43 25.16
N LEU A 396 -11.30 -29.82 24.36
CA LEU A 396 -12.26 -28.89 23.72
C LEU A 396 -13.47 -29.70 23.20
N GLN A 397 -14.23 -30.28 24.12
CA GLN A 397 -15.62 -30.66 23.88
C GLN A 397 -16.47 -29.95 24.92
N LYS A 398 -17.07 -28.82 24.52
CA LYS A 398 -18.37 -28.31 24.96
C LYS A 398 -18.52 -26.85 24.51
N ALA A 399 -19.12 -26.67 23.33
CA ALA A 399 -20.00 -25.55 22.98
C ALA A 399 -20.28 -25.60 21.47
N LEU A 400 -21.43 -26.18 21.10
CA LEU A 400 -22.00 -26.05 19.76
C LEU A 400 -23.52 -25.83 19.93
N PRO A 401 -24.07 -24.66 19.58
CA PRO A 401 -25.51 -24.45 19.53
C PRO A 401 -26.12 -25.12 18.29
N ARG A 402 -27.28 -25.74 18.46
CA ARG A 402 -28.15 -26.26 17.40
C ARG A 402 -28.89 -25.09 16.73
N TRP A 403 -28.88 -25.02 15.41
CA TRP A 403 -29.79 -24.15 14.65
C TRP A 403 -30.94 -24.94 14.03
N LYS A 404 -32.16 -24.39 14.23
CA LYS A 404 -33.43 -24.79 13.62
C LYS A 404 -33.69 -23.89 12.41
N SER A 405 -34.31 -24.46 11.38
CA SER A 405 -34.83 -23.76 10.20
C SER A 405 -36.04 -22.89 10.56
N GLY A 406 -36.15 -21.72 9.91
CA GLY A 406 -37.32 -20.84 9.97
C GLY A 406 -37.62 -20.27 8.58
N ALA A 407 -38.87 -20.43 8.13
CA ALA A 407 -39.39 -19.97 6.85
C ALA A 407 -39.75 -18.47 6.90
N ALA A 408 -39.52 -17.76 5.78
CA ALA A 408 -39.89 -16.36 5.62
C ALA A 408 -41.31 -16.22 5.01
N SER A 409 -42.09 -15.28 5.53
CA SER A 409 -43.33 -14.78 4.92
C SER A 409 -43.12 -13.34 4.43
N ALA A 410 -43.71 -13.00 3.29
CA ALA A 410 -43.61 -11.69 2.64
C ALA A 410 -44.82 -10.79 2.97
N ARG A 411 -44.61 -9.47 3.03
CA ARG A 411 -45.65 -8.43 3.00
C ARG A 411 -45.20 -7.28 2.09
N SER A 412 -46.15 -6.71 1.36
CA SER A 412 -45.98 -5.67 0.34
C SER A 412 -46.53 -4.30 0.79
N TYR A 413 -45.97 -3.21 0.24
CA TYR A 413 -46.50 -1.84 0.33
C TYR A 413 -46.50 -1.17 -1.06
N PHE A 414 -47.47 -0.30 -1.31
CA PHE A 414 -47.67 0.48 -2.55
C PHE A 414 -47.18 1.93 -2.40
N VAL A 415 -46.61 2.53 -3.46
CA VAL A 415 -46.43 3.99 -3.61
C VAL A 415 -46.73 4.43 -5.04
N ALA A 416 -47.46 5.54 -5.19
CA ALA A 416 -47.91 6.15 -6.45
C ALA A 416 -46.93 7.21 -6.98
N THR A 417 -46.89 7.43 -8.31
CA THR A 417 -46.02 8.41 -8.99
C THR A 417 -46.79 9.57 -9.64
N GLN A 418 -46.18 10.77 -9.62
CA GLN A 418 -46.64 11.99 -10.28
C GLN A 418 -45.63 12.38 -11.41
N LYS A 419 -46.14 12.90 -12.53
CA LYS A 419 -45.37 13.31 -13.73
C LYS A 419 -44.67 14.67 -13.51
N VAL A 420 -43.36 14.75 -13.77
CA VAL A 420 -42.59 16.01 -13.86
C VAL A 420 -41.77 16.02 -15.16
N ALA A 421 -41.54 17.23 -15.71
CA ALA A 421 -40.97 17.56 -17.02
C ALA A 421 -39.58 16.93 -17.33
N MET A 422 -39.39 16.48 -18.58
CA MET A 422 -38.36 15.50 -18.99
C MET A 422 -37.00 16.07 -19.43
N GLU A 423 -36.94 17.28 -20.02
CA GLU A 423 -35.71 17.73 -20.72
C GLU A 423 -34.66 18.36 -19.80
N SER A 424 -35.05 19.17 -18.82
CA SER A 424 -34.12 19.80 -17.87
C SER A 424 -33.50 18.81 -16.88
N ALA A 425 -34.20 17.72 -16.59
CA ALA A 425 -33.75 16.69 -15.66
C ALA A 425 -32.72 15.74 -16.31
N LEU A 426 -32.79 15.53 -17.64
CA LEU A 426 -31.79 14.76 -18.38
C LEU A 426 -30.43 15.48 -18.40
N GLU A 427 -30.42 16.79 -18.64
CA GLU A 427 -29.19 17.60 -18.60
C GLU A 427 -28.55 17.59 -17.20
N ALA A 428 -29.36 17.65 -16.14
CA ALA A 428 -28.87 17.56 -14.76
C ALA A 428 -28.21 16.20 -14.45
N CYS A 429 -28.66 15.10 -15.07
CA CYS A 429 -28.09 13.76 -14.87
C CYS A 429 -26.75 13.55 -15.60
N VAL A 430 -26.43 14.32 -16.64
CA VAL A 430 -25.16 14.20 -17.38
C VAL A 430 -23.95 14.41 -16.47
N HIS A 431 -24.06 15.31 -15.50
CA HIS A 431 -22.99 15.60 -14.54
C HIS A 431 -22.77 14.48 -13.51
N MET A 432 -23.69 13.52 -13.40
CA MET A 432 -23.58 12.38 -12.49
C MET A 432 -22.83 11.20 -13.13
N VAL A 433 -22.68 11.18 -14.45
CA VAL A 433 -22.05 10.07 -15.17
C VAL A 433 -20.59 10.39 -15.44
N THR A 434 -19.70 9.47 -15.08
CA THR A 434 -18.28 9.60 -15.38
C THR A 434 -17.74 8.35 -16.08
N PHE A 435 -16.63 8.53 -16.80
CA PHE A 435 -15.97 7.48 -17.57
C PHE A 435 -14.54 7.30 -17.09
N ASN A 436 -14.13 6.05 -16.87
CA ASN A 436 -12.78 5.68 -16.41
C ASN A 436 -12.35 6.38 -15.11
N ARG A 437 -13.30 6.74 -14.25
CA ARG A 437 -13.05 7.31 -12.94
C ARG A 437 -12.95 6.19 -11.89
N TYR A 438 -11.77 5.61 -11.76
CA TYR A 438 -11.55 4.44 -10.90
C TYR A 438 -11.73 4.74 -9.40
N ASP A 439 -11.52 5.99 -8.97
CA ASP A 439 -11.67 6.44 -7.59
C ASP A 439 -13.11 6.35 -7.10
N ASP A 440 -14.10 6.39 -8.00
CA ASP A 440 -15.51 6.15 -7.66
C ASP A 440 -15.76 4.72 -7.13
N LEU A 441 -14.86 3.77 -7.41
CA LEU A 441 -14.97 2.38 -6.92
C LEU A 441 -14.33 2.19 -5.54
N LEU A 442 -13.60 3.17 -5.02
CA LEU A 442 -12.98 3.10 -3.70
C LEU A 442 -14.01 3.40 -2.62
N GLY A 443 -14.09 2.54 -1.61
CA GLY A 443 -14.84 2.86 -0.39
C GLY A 443 -14.04 3.70 0.60
N ASP A 444 -14.66 4.13 1.68
CA ASP A 444 -13.98 4.89 2.75
C ASP A 444 -13.66 4.05 4.00
N ASP A 445 -14.18 2.82 4.07
CA ASP A 445 -14.19 2.02 5.30
C ASP A 445 -13.31 0.77 5.23
N CYS A 446 -12.43 0.60 6.23
CA CYS A 446 -11.57 -0.58 6.36
C CYS A 446 -12.32 -1.90 6.62
N ARG A 447 -13.58 -1.87 7.10
CA ARG A 447 -14.34 -3.07 7.48
C ARG A 447 -14.67 -4.00 6.31
N ASN A 448 -14.67 -3.49 5.08
CA ASN A 448 -15.10 -4.23 3.89
C ASN A 448 -13.98 -4.52 2.89
N ILE A 449 -12.71 -4.33 3.27
CA ILE A 449 -11.55 -4.47 2.38
C ILE A 449 -11.54 -5.84 1.67
N GLU A 450 -11.97 -6.92 2.31
CA GLU A 450 -12.01 -8.24 1.66
C GLU A 450 -12.98 -8.27 0.47
N ARG A 451 -14.19 -7.73 0.63
CA ARG A 451 -15.19 -7.68 -0.44
C ARG A 451 -14.80 -6.68 -1.52
N GLU A 452 -14.35 -5.51 -1.09
CA GLU A 452 -13.84 -4.46 -1.98
C GLU A 452 -12.68 -5.00 -2.83
N SER A 453 -11.77 -5.81 -2.25
CA SER A 453 -10.67 -6.42 -3.00
C SER A 453 -11.11 -7.29 -4.18
N VAL A 454 -12.22 -8.02 -4.04
CA VAL A 454 -12.75 -8.85 -5.13
C VAL A 454 -13.24 -7.93 -6.26
N HIS A 455 -13.98 -6.89 -5.91
CA HIS A 455 -14.51 -5.93 -6.87
C HIS A 455 -13.40 -5.16 -7.60
N LEU A 456 -12.43 -4.60 -6.86
CA LEU A 456 -11.32 -3.86 -7.45
C LEU A 456 -10.39 -4.76 -8.26
N LYS A 457 -10.26 -6.03 -7.91
CA LYS A 457 -9.51 -7.00 -8.71
C LYS A 457 -10.18 -7.25 -10.05
N MET A 458 -11.50 -7.40 -10.08
CA MET A 458 -12.26 -7.53 -11.32
C MET A 458 -12.18 -6.26 -12.16
N ALA A 459 -12.29 -5.09 -11.54
CA ALA A 459 -12.14 -3.81 -12.23
C ALA A 459 -10.75 -3.68 -12.88
N LEU A 460 -9.69 -4.12 -12.20
CA LEU A 460 -8.34 -4.15 -12.77
C LEU A 460 -8.26 -5.06 -14.00
N ASP A 461 -8.92 -6.22 -13.97
CA ASP A 461 -8.94 -7.15 -15.11
C ASP A 461 -9.68 -6.53 -16.33
N HIS A 462 -10.76 -5.79 -16.10
CA HIS A 462 -11.46 -5.03 -17.14
C HIS A 462 -10.60 -3.90 -17.73
N PHE A 463 -9.92 -3.12 -16.89
CA PHE A 463 -8.99 -2.09 -17.38
C PHE A 463 -7.82 -2.69 -18.17
N ASP A 464 -7.30 -3.85 -17.75
CA ASP A 464 -6.25 -4.58 -18.49
C ASP A 464 -6.77 -5.05 -19.87
N ALA A 465 -8.04 -5.43 -19.98
CA ALA A 465 -8.69 -5.78 -21.25
C ALA A 465 -8.91 -4.56 -22.16
N GLY A 466 -9.03 -3.35 -21.59
CA GLY A 466 -9.31 -2.10 -22.30
C GLY A 466 -10.77 -1.67 -22.25
N ASP A 467 -11.55 -2.29 -21.37
CA ASP A 467 -12.94 -1.91 -21.17
C ASP A 467 -13.03 -0.54 -20.49
N THR A 468 -14.10 0.20 -20.79
CA THR A 468 -14.34 1.53 -20.22
C THR A 468 -15.30 1.43 -19.05
N LEU A 469 -14.86 1.87 -17.87
CA LEU A 469 -15.72 1.99 -16.69
C LEU A 469 -16.70 3.14 -16.89
N VAL A 470 -17.97 2.91 -16.55
CA VAL A 470 -19.01 3.92 -16.46
C VAL A 470 -19.54 3.93 -15.05
N THR A 471 -19.50 5.07 -14.36
CA THR A 471 -20.06 5.23 -13.02
C THR A 471 -21.12 6.31 -13.01
N VAL A 472 -22.09 6.15 -12.09
CA VAL A 472 -23.09 7.17 -11.77
C VAL A 472 -22.98 7.48 -10.29
N THR A 473 -22.74 8.74 -9.95
CA THR A 473 -22.56 9.19 -8.56
C THR A 473 -23.57 10.27 -8.18
N SER A 474 -23.94 10.34 -6.90
CA SER A 474 -24.68 11.46 -6.33
C SER A 474 -23.88 12.00 -5.15
N GLY A 475 -23.26 13.17 -5.35
CA GLY A 475 -22.24 13.65 -4.42
C GLY A 475 -21.05 12.69 -4.41
N GLU A 476 -20.63 12.25 -3.23
CA GLU A 476 -19.52 11.30 -3.05
C GLU A 476 -19.97 9.83 -3.07
N SER A 477 -21.28 9.56 -3.21
CA SER A 477 -21.81 8.20 -3.19
C SER A 477 -21.93 7.61 -4.59
N LEU A 478 -21.33 6.44 -4.80
CA LEU A 478 -21.55 5.61 -5.98
C LEU A 478 -22.99 5.06 -5.97
N ILE A 479 -23.77 5.40 -6.99
CA ILE A 479 -25.12 4.85 -7.22
C ILE A 479 -25.04 3.59 -8.09
N HIS A 480 -24.22 3.65 -9.15
CA HIS A 480 -24.12 2.58 -10.13
C HIS A 480 -22.75 2.54 -10.80
N SER A 481 -22.32 1.35 -11.22
CA SER A 481 -21.09 1.12 -11.99
C SER A 481 -21.32 0.03 -13.04
N GLY A 482 -20.77 0.20 -14.24
CA GLY A 482 -20.83 -0.78 -15.33
C GLY A 482 -19.67 -0.61 -16.31
N TRP A 483 -19.60 -1.47 -17.32
CA TRP A 483 -18.49 -1.53 -18.27
C TRP A 483 -18.96 -1.49 -19.73
N LEU A 484 -18.22 -0.77 -20.57
CA LEU A 484 -18.30 -0.83 -22.04
C LEU A 484 -17.14 -1.69 -22.56
N ILE A 485 -17.47 -2.79 -23.24
CA ILE A 485 -16.49 -3.79 -23.71
C ILE A 485 -16.13 -3.53 -25.17
N GLU A 486 -14.83 -3.53 -25.49
CA GLU A 486 -14.29 -3.12 -26.80
C GLU A 486 -14.52 -4.15 -27.93
N ASP A 487 -14.78 -5.43 -27.60
CA ASP A 487 -14.97 -6.54 -28.55
C ASP A 487 -16.35 -6.51 -29.26
N GLY A 488 -16.60 -5.51 -30.11
CA GLY A 488 -17.58 -5.52 -31.24
C GLY A 488 -19.05 -5.90 -30.96
N VAL A 489 -19.39 -6.22 -29.73
CA VAL A 489 -20.71 -6.56 -29.23
C VAL A 489 -20.79 -5.77 -27.94
N SER A 490 -21.40 -4.59 -28.00
CA SER A 490 -21.74 -3.78 -26.83
C SER A 490 -22.69 -4.58 -25.93
N ARG A 491 -22.14 -5.49 -25.12
CA ARG A 491 -22.80 -6.20 -24.03
C ARG A 491 -22.34 -5.53 -22.74
N LEU A 492 -23.28 -4.95 -22.01
CA LEU A 492 -23.12 -4.79 -20.56
C LEU A 492 -23.02 -6.20 -19.99
N SER A 493 -21.83 -6.65 -19.59
CA SER A 493 -21.68 -7.92 -18.89
C SER A 493 -21.99 -7.69 -17.41
N ALA A 494 -23.04 -8.34 -16.93
CA ALA A 494 -23.38 -8.40 -15.51
C ALA A 494 -22.51 -9.46 -14.82
N CYS A 495 -21.91 -9.11 -13.69
CA CYS A 495 -21.18 -10.06 -12.84
C CYS A 495 -22.06 -10.53 -11.69
N LYS A 496 -22.46 -11.81 -11.73
CA LYS A 496 -23.13 -12.47 -10.60
C LYS A 496 -22.18 -12.60 -9.41
N VAL A 497 -22.50 -11.96 -8.27
CA VAL A 497 -21.99 -12.36 -6.95
C VAL A 497 -23.14 -12.44 -5.95
N GLY A 498 -23.17 -13.55 -5.21
CA GLY A 498 -24.26 -14.01 -4.37
C GLY A 498 -24.63 -13.11 -3.19
N SER A 499 -25.87 -13.31 -2.78
CA SER A 499 -26.68 -12.56 -1.83
C SER A 499 -26.14 -12.51 -0.39
N GLU A 500 -26.56 -11.43 0.28
CA GLU A 500 -26.54 -11.12 1.72
C GLU A 500 -25.32 -10.37 2.24
N CYS A 501 -25.43 -9.03 2.25
CA CYS A 501 -25.09 -8.23 3.42
C CYS A 501 -25.58 -6.79 3.30
N GLU A 502 -26.21 -6.33 4.37
CA GLU A 502 -26.68 -4.98 4.59
C GLU A 502 -25.53 -3.95 4.45
N LYS A 503 -25.79 -2.87 3.70
CA LYS A 503 -25.05 -1.59 3.56
C LYS A 503 -24.15 -1.32 2.34
N TYR A 504 -24.02 -2.19 1.35
CA TYR A 504 -23.42 -1.78 0.06
C TYR A 504 -24.17 -2.48 -1.09
N PHE A 505 -25.04 -1.74 -1.78
CA PHE A 505 -25.74 -2.24 -2.96
C PHE A 505 -24.87 -2.00 -4.19
N VAL A 506 -24.38 -3.09 -4.80
CA VAL A 506 -23.89 -3.08 -6.18
C VAL A 506 -25.12 -3.34 -7.04
N TYR A 507 -25.69 -2.30 -7.64
CA TYR A 507 -26.84 -2.46 -8.54
C TYR A 507 -26.37 -3.02 -9.88
N ASP A 508 -26.74 -4.26 -10.14
CA ASP A 508 -26.74 -4.91 -11.45
C ASP A 508 -27.65 -4.18 -12.43
N LEU A 509 -27.29 -4.18 -13.71
CA LEU A 509 -28.22 -3.87 -14.81
C LEU A 509 -29.08 -5.11 -15.10
N VAL A 510 -29.94 -5.45 -14.13
CA VAL A 510 -31.14 -6.27 -14.32
C VAL A 510 -32.24 -5.61 -13.47
N SER A 511 -33.13 -4.89 -14.16
CA SER A 511 -34.46 -4.48 -13.70
C SER A 511 -34.67 -4.35 -12.17
N CYS A 512 -34.28 -3.20 -11.63
CA CYS A 512 -35.06 -2.58 -10.55
C CYS A 512 -35.63 -1.26 -11.07
N ALA A 513 -36.63 -1.38 -11.95
CA ALA A 513 -37.43 -0.29 -12.47
C ALA A 513 -38.23 0.46 -11.39
N GLU A 514 -38.09 0.11 -10.11
CA GLU A 514 -38.82 0.74 -9.01
C GLU A 514 -38.04 1.87 -8.31
N SER A 515 -36.77 2.17 -8.66
CA SER A 515 -36.03 3.26 -7.96
C SER A 515 -35.13 4.13 -8.83
N ILE A 516 -34.71 3.70 -10.02
CA ILE A 516 -34.04 4.58 -10.96
C ILE A 516 -35.11 5.27 -11.80
N SER A 517 -35.30 6.57 -11.60
CA SER A 517 -36.22 7.34 -12.44
C SER A 517 -35.81 7.13 -13.91
N ARG A 518 -36.78 6.87 -14.79
CA ARG A 518 -36.57 6.69 -16.24
C ARG A 518 -35.67 7.79 -16.86
N ILE A 519 -35.72 8.99 -16.28
CA ILE A 519 -34.90 10.16 -16.60
C ILE A 519 -33.40 9.89 -16.41
N LEU A 520 -32.99 9.25 -15.30
CA LEU A 520 -31.59 8.88 -15.05
C LEU A 520 -31.10 7.87 -16.10
N LEU A 521 -31.93 6.88 -16.45
CA LEU A 521 -31.58 5.88 -17.46
C LEU A 521 -31.42 6.52 -18.84
N GLU A 522 -32.36 7.39 -19.24
CA GLU A 522 -32.31 8.12 -20.50
C GLU A 522 -31.12 9.11 -20.55
N GLY A 523 -30.77 9.75 -19.41
CA GLY A 523 -29.60 10.61 -19.28
C GLY A 523 -28.27 9.85 -19.36
N VAL A 524 -28.20 8.64 -18.79
CA VAL A 524 -27.06 7.72 -18.93
C VAL A 524 -26.90 7.29 -20.39
N ILE A 525 -27.99 6.85 -21.04
CA ILE A 525 -27.97 6.46 -22.46
C ILE A 525 -27.55 7.64 -23.35
N TYR A 526 -28.06 8.85 -23.08
CA TYR A 526 -27.68 10.06 -23.80
C TYR A 526 -26.18 10.38 -23.64
N SER A 527 -25.66 10.29 -22.41
CA SER A 527 -24.23 10.53 -22.11
C SER A 527 -23.32 9.49 -22.77
N ILE A 528 -23.73 8.22 -22.77
CA ILE A 528 -23.05 7.14 -23.50
C ILE A 528 -23.04 7.43 -25.00
N ARG A 529 -24.19 7.81 -25.59
CA ARG A 529 -24.27 8.17 -27.03
C ARG A 529 -23.34 9.32 -27.38
N LYS A 530 -23.30 10.37 -26.54
CA LYS A 530 -22.42 11.54 -26.74
C LYS A 530 -20.94 11.17 -26.63
N HIS A 531 -20.58 10.34 -25.64
CA HIS A 531 -19.21 9.89 -25.44
C HIS A 531 -18.74 9.02 -26.63
N VAL A 532 -19.53 8.04 -27.05
CA VAL A 532 -19.25 7.18 -28.22
C VAL A 532 -19.12 8.02 -29.50
N ALA A 533 -20.02 8.98 -29.71
CA ALA A 533 -19.97 9.88 -30.87
C ALA A 533 -18.73 10.79 -30.91
N SER A 534 -18.09 11.03 -29.76
CA SER A 534 -16.93 11.92 -29.64
C SER A 534 -15.55 11.25 -29.78
N GLY A 535 -15.47 9.90 -29.86
CA GLY A 535 -14.18 9.23 -29.70
C GLY A 535 -13.97 7.79 -30.18
N GLY A 536 -14.96 7.06 -30.71
CA GLY A 536 -14.67 5.77 -31.37
C GLY A 536 -15.84 4.79 -31.44
N GLY A 537 -16.15 4.33 -32.66
CA GLY A 537 -17.02 3.18 -32.94
C GLY A 537 -18.35 3.54 -33.59
N GLU A 538 -18.57 3.05 -34.82
CA GLU A 538 -19.88 3.07 -35.49
C GLU A 538 -20.86 2.08 -34.83
N GLY A 539 -22.08 2.54 -34.54
CA GLY A 539 -23.25 1.69 -34.30
C GLY A 539 -23.37 1.07 -32.90
N VAL A 540 -24.15 1.70 -32.01
CA VAL A 540 -24.59 1.07 -30.75
C VAL A 540 -25.95 0.40 -30.97
N ILE A 541 -26.00 -0.93 -30.90
CA ILE A 541 -27.26 -1.69 -30.89
C ILE A 541 -27.65 -1.93 -29.43
N PHE A 542 -28.73 -1.32 -28.99
CA PHE A 542 -29.38 -1.67 -27.72
C PHE A 542 -30.46 -2.72 -28.00
N SER A 543 -30.37 -3.89 -27.36
CA SER A 543 -31.51 -4.80 -27.24
C SER A 543 -32.25 -4.43 -25.95
N ILE A 544 -33.35 -3.70 -26.10
CA ILE A 544 -34.38 -3.61 -25.06
C ILE A 544 -35.29 -4.81 -25.31
N PRO A 545 -35.54 -5.70 -24.33
CA PRO A 545 -36.55 -6.74 -24.49
C PRO A 545 -37.90 -6.09 -24.83
N GLU A 546 -38.50 -6.46 -25.96
CA GLU A 546 -39.82 -5.96 -26.41
C GLU A 546 -40.95 -6.23 -25.39
N SER A 547 -40.70 -7.02 -24.35
CA SER A 547 -41.69 -7.40 -23.34
C SER A 547 -42.07 -6.31 -22.33
N GLU A 548 -41.49 -5.10 -22.39
CA GLU A 548 -41.83 -3.99 -21.45
C GLU A 548 -42.36 -2.72 -22.13
N ILE A 549 -42.84 -2.83 -23.38
CA ILE A 549 -43.63 -1.78 -24.02
C ILE A 549 -45.03 -2.32 -24.37
N GLU A 550 -45.82 -2.70 -23.36
CA GLU A 550 -47.28 -2.74 -23.52
C GLU A 550 -47.95 -1.69 -22.64
N PHE A 551 -48.27 -0.57 -23.27
CA PHE A 551 -49.35 0.31 -22.86
C PHE A 551 -50.69 -0.45 -23.00
N LYS A 552 -51.40 -0.70 -21.90
CA LYS A 552 -52.85 -0.86 -21.94
C LYS A 552 -53.52 -0.06 -20.84
N SER A 553 -54.06 1.08 -21.25
CA SER A 553 -55.18 1.72 -20.59
C SER A 553 -56.45 0.90 -20.82
N ALA A 554 -57.11 0.44 -19.76
CA ALA A 554 -58.53 0.17 -19.79
C ALA A 554 -59.12 0.30 -18.37
N LEU A 555 -60.01 1.26 -18.24
CA LEU A 555 -60.91 1.47 -17.12
C LEU A 555 -61.78 0.23 -16.84
N SER A 556 -62.15 0.09 -15.57
CA SER A 556 -63.46 -0.37 -15.05
C SER A 556 -63.44 -1.61 -14.14
N GLY A 557 -64.11 -1.48 -12.99
CA GLY A 557 -64.90 -2.58 -12.42
C GLY A 557 -64.39 -3.28 -11.15
N THR A 558 -64.70 -2.69 -9.99
CA THR A 558 -65.46 -3.30 -8.88
C THR A 558 -65.06 -4.67 -8.28
N HIS A 559 -64.74 -4.59 -6.97
CA HIS A 559 -65.22 -5.43 -5.84
C HIS A 559 -64.82 -6.90 -5.65
N GLY A 560 -64.47 -7.20 -4.38
CA GLY A 560 -64.57 -8.51 -3.70
C GLY A 560 -63.22 -9.21 -3.54
N VAL A 561 -62.55 -9.21 -2.37
CA VAL A 561 -62.82 -10.07 -1.18
C VAL A 561 -63.19 -11.49 -1.62
N ALA A 562 -62.37 -12.52 -1.41
CA ALA A 562 -62.12 -13.15 -0.11
C ALA A 562 -60.89 -14.13 -0.16
N PRO A 563 -60.43 -14.65 0.99
CA PRO A 563 -59.08 -15.17 1.22
C PRO A 563 -58.94 -16.69 0.98
N LEU A 564 -57.71 -17.13 0.67
CA LEU A 564 -57.02 -18.28 1.26
C LEU A 564 -55.54 -18.27 0.89
#